data_AF-A0A960ER14-F1
#
_entry.id   AF-A0A960ER14-F1
#
_cell.length_a   1.000
_cell.length_b   1.000
_cell.length_c   1.000
_cell.angle_alpha   90.00
_cell.angle_beta   90.00
_cell.angle_gamma   90.00
#
_symmetry.space_group_name_H-M   'P 1'
#
loop_
_entity.id
_entity.type
_entity.pdbx_description
1 polymer ?
#
loop_
_entity_poly.entity_id
_entity_poly.type
_entity_poly.pdbx_seq_one_letter_code
_entity_poly.pdbx_strand_id
1 'polypeptide(L)' 'MGIDRQTFLAVLIRPWLWTTALVLAVRTLPTRWWRRGLPRPDAEYLRFRELTAYGNDGAPEGTDDFVRYLEWVKQMGRL' A
#
# COMPACT_ATOMS: atom_id res chain seq x y z
N MET A 1 -1.02 -1.36 -12.11
CA MET A 1 -1.57 -0.74 -10.88
C MET A 1 -3.10 -0.55 -10.83
N GLY A 2 -3.85 -1.63 -10.71
CA GLY A 2 -5.15 -1.58 -10.03
C GLY A 2 -4.98 -2.29 -8.70
N ILE A 3 -5.43 -1.72 -7.57
CA ILE A 3 -5.54 -2.54 -6.36
C ILE A 3 -6.58 -3.62 -6.68
N ASP A 4 -6.12 -4.85 -6.88
CA ASP A 4 -6.98 -5.98 -7.18
C ASP A 4 -8.00 -6.19 -6.05
N ARG A 5 -9.21 -6.65 -6.40
CA ARG A 5 -10.28 -6.91 -5.41
C ARG A 5 -9.82 -7.86 -4.32
N GLN A 6 -8.92 -8.79 -4.67
CA GLN A 6 -8.28 -9.73 -3.74
C GLN A 6 -7.40 -9.03 -2.71
N THR A 7 -6.67 -7.98 -3.11
CA THR A 7 -5.85 -7.18 -2.20
C THR A 7 -6.72 -6.43 -1.20
N PHE A 8 -7.85 -5.88 -1.64
CA PHE A 8 -8.82 -5.26 -0.74
C PHE A 8 -9.40 -6.26 0.26
N LEU A 9 -9.78 -7.45 -0.20
CA LEU A 9 -10.32 -8.51 0.65
C LEU A 9 -9.28 -9.00 1.67
N ALA A 10 -8.02 -9.17 1.26
CA ALA A 10 -6.94 -9.61 2.13
C ALA A 10 -6.63 -8.61 3.26
N VAL A 11 -6.78 -7.31 2.99
CA VAL A 11 -6.69 -6.28 4.04
C VAL A 11 -7.92 -6.30 4.93
N LEU A 12 -9.12 -6.44 4.35
CA LEU A 12 -10.40 -6.52 5.10
C LEU A 12 -10.40 -7.67 6.12
N ILE A 13 -9.86 -8.84 5.79
CA ILE A 13 -9.80 -9.97 6.73
C ILE A 13 -8.73 -9.81 7.83
N ARG A 14 -7.85 -8.79 7.76
CA ARG A 14 -6.77 -8.53 8.73
C ARG A 14 -6.99 -7.20 9.47
N PRO A 15 -7.90 -7.14 10.47
CA PRO A 15 -8.28 -5.89 11.14
C PRO A 15 -7.11 -5.16 11.81
N TRP A 16 -6.06 -5.88 12.22
CA TRP A 16 -4.88 -5.30 12.85
C TRP A 16 -3.96 -4.53 11.88
N LEU A 17 -4.19 -4.62 10.56
CA LEU A 17 -3.49 -3.87 9.53
C LEU A 17 -4.27 -2.63 9.08
N TRP A 18 -5.54 -2.48 9.48
CA TRP A 18 -6.39 -1.38 9.00
C TRP A 18 -5.88 -0.01 9.43
N THR A 19 -5.46 0.13 10.68
CA THR A 19 -4.88 1.37 11.20
C THR A 19 -3.61 1.74 10.45
N THR A 20 -2.71 0.78 10.23
CA THR A 20 -1.48 0.97 9.45
C THR A 20 -1.79 1.34 8.00
N ALA A 21 -2.72 0.63 7.37
CA ALA A 21 -3.16 0.91 6.00
C ALA A 21 -3.74 2.32 5.88
N LEU A 22 -4.54 2.75 6.86
CA LEU A 22 -5.16 4.07 6.87
C LEU A 22 -4.14 5.18 7.10
N VAL A 23 -3.19 5.01 8.03
CA VAL A 23 -2.09 5.97 8.25
C VAL A 23 -1.20 6.09 7.01
N LEU A 24 -0.84 4.94 6.41
CA LEU A 24 -0.07 4.91 5.18
C LEU A 24 -0.82 5.61 4.05
N ALA A 25 -2.11 5.33 3.90
CA ALA A 25 -2.97 5.98 2.92
C ALA A 25 -3.02 7.49 3.13
N VAL A 26 -3.23 7.98 4.35
CA VAL A 26 -3.25 9.43 4.64
C VAL A 26 -1.91 10.10 4.30
N ARG A 27 -0.78 9.39 4.46
CA ARG A 27 0.56 9.94 4.17
C ARG A 27 0.96 9.89 2.69
N THR A 28 0.47 8.90 1.96
CA THR A 28 0.91 8.63 0.58
C THR A 28 -0.12 9.04 -0.46
N LEU A 29 -1.38 9.23 -0.07
CA LEU A 29 -2.42 9.68 -0.99
C LEU A 29 -2.36 11.20 -1.18
N PRO A 30 -2.55 11.68 -2.41
CA PRO A 30 -2.59 13.11 -2.68
C PRO A 30 -3.72 13.79 -1.89
N THR A 31 -3.45 15.01 -1.42
CA THR A 31 -4.43 15.85 -0.72
C THR A 31 -5.66 15.99 -1.61
N ARG A 32 -6.82 15.50 -1.14
CA ARG A 32 -8.13 15.47 -1.84
C ARG A 32 -8.41 14.26 -2.75
N TRP A 33 -7.75 13.11 -2.57
CA TRP A 33 -8.11 11.86 -3.28
C TRP A 33 -9.63 11.54 -3.23
N TRP A 34 -10.29 11.81 -2.10
CA TRP A 34 -11.73 11.63 -1.89
C TRP A 34 -12.61 12.41 -2.90
N ARG A 35 -12.09 13.47 -3.52
CA ARG A 35 -12.80 14.24 -4.56
C ARG A 35 -12.61 13.67 -5.97
N ARG A 36 -11.60 12.82 -6.19
CA ARG A 36 -11.24 12.26 -7.51
C ARG A 36 -11.51 10.75 -7.65
N GLY A 37 -11.88 10.05 -6.59
CA GLY A 37 -12.28 8.64 -6.62
C GLY A 37 -11.60 7.78 -5.56
N LEU A 38 -11.47 6.48 -5.85
CA LEU A 38 -10.82 5.51 -4.96
C LEU A 38 -9.37 5.92 -4.64
N PRO A 39 -8.89 5.66 -3.42
CA PRO A 39 -7.52 5.97 -3.01
C PRO A 39 -6.54 5.16 -3.86
N ARG A 40 -5.79 5.84 -4.74
CA ARG A 40 -4.64 5.26 -5.41
C ARG A 40 -3.36 5.91 -4.89
N PRO A 41 -2.41 5.12 -4.36
CA PRO A 41 -1.08 5.63 -4.01
C PRO A 41 -0.45 6.30 -5.23
N ASP A 42 0.34 7.34 -4.98
CA ASP A 42 1.05 8.03 -6.05
C ASP A 42 1.94 7.05 -6.83
N ALA A 43 1.93 7.14 -8.16
CA ALA A 43 2.72 6.25 -9.01
C ALA A 43 4.23 6.43 -8.80
N GLU A 44 4.67 7.64 -8.45
CA GLU A 44 6.06 7.95 -8.13
C GLU A 44 6.51 7.25 -6.83
N TYR A 45 5.61 7.21 -5.84
CA TYR A 45 5.85 6.49 -4.59
C TYR A 45 5.96 4.98 -4.80
N LEU A 46 5.08 4.41 -5.64
CA LEU A 46 5.12 2.98 -5.96
C LEU A 46 6.40 2.61 -6.72
N ARG A 47 6.79 3.44 -7.71
CA ARG A 47 8.03 3.25 -8.45
C ARG A 47 9.26 3.33 -7.54
N PHE A 48 9.33 4.34 -6.67
CA PHE A 48 10.41 4.46 -5.68
C PHE A 48 10.50 3.22 -4.78
N ARG A 49 9.36 2.70 -4.32
CA ARG A 49 9.29 1.48 -3.51
C ARG A 49 9.83 0.28 -4.27
N GLU A 50 9.41 0.07 -5.51
CA GLU A 50 9.87 -1.07 -6.32
C GLU A 50 11.38 -1.05 -6.52
N LEU A 51 11.93 0.11 -6.89
CA LEU A 51 13.37 0.33 -7.00
C LEU A 51 14.12 0.05 -5.69
N THR A 52 13.59 0.51 -4.56
CA THR A 52 14.27 0.38 -3.26
C THR A 52 14.14 -1.03 -2.66
N ALA A 53 12.98 -1.66 -2.79
CA ALA A 53 12.69 -2.97 -2.19
C ALA A 53 13.18 -4.13 -3.04
N TYR A 54 13.15 -4.00 -4.37
CA TYR A 54 13.40 -5.09 -5.31
C TYR A 54 14.56 -4.82 -6.27
N GLY A 55 15.05 -3.58 -6.36
CA GLY A 55 16.15 -3.21 -7.25
C GLY A 55 15.77 -3.19 -8.74
N ASN A 56 14.49 -3.33 -9.09
CA ASN A 56 14.02 -3.27 -10.47
C ASN A 56 12.54 -2.83 -10.55
N ASP A 57 12.22 -2.14 -11.65
CA ASP A 57 10.90 -1.66 -12.04
C ASP A 57 10.06 -2.84 -12.60
N GLY A 58 9.60 -3.75 -11.74
CA GLY A 58 8.84 -4.94 -12.18
C GLY A 58 8.57 -6.01 -11.11
N ALA A 59 8.55 -5.61 -9.85
CA ALA A 59 8.32 -6.50 -8.71
C ALA A 59 6.94 -7.17 -8.74
N PRO A 60 6.74 -8.31 -8.03
CA PRO A 60 5.43 -8.97 -7.98
C PRO A 60 4.34 -8.05 -7.43
N GLU A 61 3.46 -7.57 -8.31
CA GLU A 61 2.27 -6.76 -7.99
C GLU A 61 1.11 -7.61 -7.44
N GLY A 62 1.37 -8.42 -6.40
CA GLY A 62 0.41 -9.37 -5.84
C GLY A 62 -0.20 -8.96 -4.50
N THR A 63 -1.36 -9.52 -4.18
CA THR A 63 -2.01 -9.36 -2.86
C THR A 63 -1.09 -9.71 -1.69
N ASP A 64 -0.28 -10.76 -1.82
CA ASP A 64 0.65 -11.20 -0.76
C ASP A 64 1.79 -10.20 -0.53
N ASP A 65 2.34 -9.61 -1.59
CA ASP A 65 3.34 -8.53 -1.51
C ASP A 65 2.79 -7.34 -0.73
N PHE A 66 1.55 -6.91 -1.06
CA PHE A 66 0.93 -5.78 -0.39
C PHE A 66 0.67 -6.04 1.10
N VAL A 67 0.26 -7.26 1.46
CA VAL A 67 0.07 -7.64 2.87
C VAL A 67 1.41 -7.66 3.61
N ARG A 68 2.45 -8.27 3.03
CA ARG A 68 3.80 -8.24 3.61
C ARG A 68 4.32 -6.83 3.79
N TYR A 69 4.03 -5.96 2.84
CA TYR A 69 4.41 -4.55 2.93
C TYR A 69 3.72 -3.84 4.10
N LEU A 70 2.42 -4.03 4.29
CA LEU A 70 1.71 -3.47 5.44
C LEU A 70 2.20 -4.02 6.77
N GLU A 71 2.56 -5.31 6.82
CA GLU A 71 3.16 -5.93 8.00
C GLU A 71 4.54 -5.32 8.30
N TRP A 72 5.36 -5.13 7.27
CA TRP A 72 6.66 -4.47 7.38
C TRP A 72 6.54 -3.01 7.84
N VAL A 73 5.61 -2.23 7.27
CA VAL A 73 5.32 -0.86 7.71
C VAL A 73 4.83 -0.84 9.16
N LYS A 74 4.01 -1.81 9.57
CA LYS A 74 3.57 -1.93 10.97
C LYS A 74 4.74 -2.27 11.91
N GLN A 75 5.67 -3.11 11.47
CA GLN A 75 6.82 -3.50 12.26
C GLN A 75 7.83 -2.36 12.39
N MET A 76 8.11 -1.63 11.31
CA MET A 76 9.02 -0.48 11.31
C MET A 76 8.38 0.80 11.87
N GLY A 77 7.07 0.95 11.70
CA GLY A 77 6.27 2.06 12.24
C GLY A 77 5.88 1.88 13.70
N ARG A 78 6.32 0.81 14.37
CA ARG A 78 6.39 0.79 15.83
C ARG A 78 7.40 1.86 16.27
N LEU A 79 6.85 3.04 16.56
CA LEU A 79 7.24 3.81 17.75
C LEU A 79 6.94 2.98 19.01
#